data_AF-A0A4D9CW86-F1
#
_entry.id   AF-A0A4D9CW86-F1
#
_cell.length_a   1.000
_cell.length_b   1.000
_cell.length_c   1.000
_cell.angle_alpha   90.00
_cell.angle_beta   90.00
_cell.angle_gamma   90.00
#
_symmetry.space_group_name_H-M   'P 1'
#
loop_
_entity.id
_entity.type
_entity.pdbx_description
1 polymer ?
#
loop_
_entity_poly.entity_id
_entity_poly.type
_entity_poly.pdbx_seq_one_letter_code
_entity_poly.pdbx_strand_id
1 'polypeptide(L)'
;MRLRSSGRKEQGDPTALPCGSDLIRHDRPFSYSLSKVKRRLIARALLIRVAMILYAVLMDVLFPDHQATDVHVFRPSPSSPVPSLLLAFTKWDAAYFLSLAQEGYGSLPVHAFFPLYPFLLRHLSLPPFLPPVLVALFLNLFCSTIAALALFELTALVEGGCPSEGGREG
;
A
#
# COMPACT_ATOMS: atom_id res chain seq x y z
N MET A 1 53.13 -35.35 -43.78
CA MET A 1 51.72 -35.68 -44.07
C MET A 1 51.24 -36.64 -42.98
N ARG A 2 50.52 -36.13 -41.97
CA ARG A 2 50.11 -36.88 -40.78
C ARG A 2 48.58 -36.78 -40.69
N LEU A 3 47.88 -37.90 -40.88
CA LEU A 3 46.43 -37.99 -40.97
C LEU A 3 45.80 -37.73 -39.59
N ARG A 4 44.80 -36.84 -39.53
CA ARG A 4 44.02 -36.50 -38.35
C ARG A 4 42.85 -37.48 -38.27
N SER A 5 42.82 -38.32 -37.23
CA SER A 5 41.74 -39.29 -37.00
C SER A 5 40.49 -38.59 -36.48
N SER A 6 39.39 -38.93 -37.13
CA SER A 6 38.01 -38.53 -36.88
C SER A 6 37.40 -39.27 -35.67
N GLY A 7 36.46 -38.61 -34.98
CA GLY A 7 35.33 -39.29 -34.32
C GLY A 7 35.32 -39.32 -32.79
N ARG A 8 34.95 -38.21 -32.13
CA ARG A 8 34.35 -38.24 -30.78
C ARG A 8 32.85 -38.43 -30.94
N LYS A 9 32.32 -39.60 -30.56
CA LYS A 9 30.87 -39.80 -30.36
C LYS A 9 30.52 -39.27 -28.98
N GLU A 10 29.78 -38.16 -28.91
CA GLU A 10 29.06 -37.79 -27.70
C GLU A 10 27.68 -38.46 -27.76
N GLN A 11 27.50 -39.43 -26.87
CA GLN A 11 26.26 -40.15 -26.67
C GLN A 11 25.40 -39.30 -25.72
N GLY A 12 24.46 -38.53 -26.28
CA GLY A 12 23.50 -37.75 -25.50
C GLY A 12 22.47 -38.67 -24.83
N ASP A 13 22.31 -38.51 -23.53
CA ASP A 13 21.28 -39.15 -22.70
C ASP A 13 19.88 -38.62 -23.10
N PRO A 14 18.94 -39.48 -23.55
CA PRO A 14 17.61 -39.07 -23.98
C PRO A 14 16.64 -38.77 -22.82
N THR A 15 17.10 -38.79 -21.56
CA THR A 15 16.27 -38.61 -20.36
C THR A 15 16.48 -37.29 -19.62
N ALA A 16 17.31 -36.39 -20.14
CA ALA A 16 17.43 -35.04 -19.59
C ALA A 16 16.21 -34.20 -19.98
N LEU A 17 15.22 -34.11 -19.08
CA LEU A 17 14.22 -33.05 -19.13
C LEU A 17 14.95 -31.71 -19.19
N PRO A 18 14.66 -30.84 -20.17
CA PRO A 18 15.23 -29.51 -20.18
C PRO A 18 14.69 -28.79 -18.94
N CYS A 19 15.55 -28.66 -17.92
CA CYS A 19 15.35 -27.63 -16.91
C CYS A 19 15.28 -26.33 -17.69
N GLY A 20 14.13 -25.67 -17.68
CA GLY A 20 13.83 -24.48 -18.49
C GLY A 20 14.65 -23.28 -18.04
N SER A 21 15.97 -23.32 -18.26
CA SER A 21 16.93 -22.35 -17.77
C SER A 21 17.31 -21.27 -18.79
N ASP A 22 16.57 -21.16 -19.90
CA ASP A 22 16.94 -20.23 -20.99
C ASP A 22 15.85 -19.24 -21.42
N LEU A 23 14.69 -19.22 -20.76
CA LEU A 23 13.75 -18.11 -20.95
C LEU A 23 13.80 -17.19 -19.73
N ILE A 24 14.35 -16.00 -19.96
CA ILE A 24 14.51 -14.86 -19.06
C ILE A 24 15.96 -14.70 -18.53
N ARG A 25 16.89 -14.51 -19.46
CA ARG A 25 18.10 -13.72 -19.17
C ARG A 25 17.71 -12.25 -19.07
N HIS A 26 17.23 -11.83 -17.89
CA HIS A 26 17.11 -10.41 -17.54
C HIS A 26 18.47 -9.90 -17.02
N ASP A 27 19.44 -9.77 -17.93
CA ASP A 27 20.68 -9.04 -17.65
C ASP A 27 20.36 -7.55 -17.54
N ARG A 28 19.93 -7.10 -16.36
CA ARG A 28 20.09 -5.70 -15.97
C ARG A 28 20.57 -5.63 -14.53
N PRO A 29 21.84 -5.26 -14.28
CA PRO A 29 22.24 -4.83 -12.95
C PRO A 29 21.55 -3.49 -12.73
N PHE A 30 20.38 -3.51 -12.09
CA PHE A 30 19.72 -2.29 -11.63
C PHE A 30 20.55 -1.79 -10.45
N SER A 31 21.68 -1.14 -10.74
CA SER A 31 22.55 -0.53 -9.74
C SER A 31 22.00 0.85 -9.41
N TYR A 32 20.81 0.87 -8.80
CA TYR A 32 20.25 2.06 -8.20
C TYR A 32 20.56 2.05 -6.70
N SER A 33 20.87 3.21 -6.15
CA SER A 33 20.88 3.37 -4.71
C SER A 33 19.45 3.17 -4.20
N LEU A 34 19.19 2.02 -3.56
CA LEU A 34 17.90 1.61 -3.01
C LEU A 34 17.27 2.73 -2.16
N SER A 35 18.09 3.44 -1.37
CA SER A 35 17.65 4.57 -0.54
C SER A 35 17.16 5.77 -1.37
N LYS A 36 17.81 6.08 -2.51
CA LYS A 36 17.35 7.16 -3.42
C LYS A 36 16.02 6.81 -4.09
N VAL A 37 15.82 5.54 -4.45
CA VAL A 37 14.55 5.08 -5.02
C VAL A 37 13.45 5.08 -3.97
N LYS A 38 13.67 4.50 -2.79
CA LYS A 38 12.71 4.54 -1.67
C LYS A 38 12.30 5.97 -1.31
N ARG A 39 13.25 6.92 -1.24
CA ARG A 39 12.93 8.34 -0.98
C ARG A 39 12.04 8.96 -2.06
N ARG A 40 12.33 8.71 -3.35
CA ARG A 40 11.49 9.19 -4.45
C ARG A 40 10.11 8.55 -4.44
N LEU A 41 10.03 7.27 -4.08
CA LEU A 41 8.77 6.55 -3.93
C LEU A 41 7.92 7.17 -2.82
N ILE A 42 8.49 7.38 -1.64
CA ILE A 42 7.80 8.02 -0.51
C ILE A 42 7.31 9.41 -0.91
N ALA A 43 8.17 10.23 -1.53
CA ALA A 43 7.78 11.57 -1.97
C ALA A 43 6.61 11.54 -2.97
N ARG A 44 6.64 10.61 -3.93
CA ARG A 44 5.54 10.42 -4.90
C ARG A 44 4.26 9.91 -4.24
N ALA A 45 4.36 8.93 -3.33
CA ALA A 45 3.23 8.40 -2.60
C ALA A 45 2.55 9.50 -1.77
N LEU A 46 3.33 10.31 -1.05
CA LEU A 46 2.82 11.46 -0.29
C LEU A 46 2.20 12.52 -1.21
N LEU A 47 2.85 12.85 -2.34
CA LEU A 47 2.32 13.83 -3.31
C LEU A 47 0.95 13.39 -3.85
N ILE A 48 0.82 12.13 -4.27
CA ILE A 48 -0.44 11.57 -4.77
C ILE A 48 -1.51 11.64 -3.68
N ARG A 49 -1.17 11.32 -2.43
CA ARG A 49 -2.11 11.38 -1.31
C ARG A 49 -2.56 12.81 -1.01
N VAL A 50 -1.64 13.78 -1.00
CA VAL A 50 -1.99 15.20 -0.84
C VAL A 50 -2.90 15.65 -1.99
N ALA A 51 -2.59 15.28 -3.22
CA ALA A 51 -3.44 15.59 -4.37
C ALA A 51 -4.85 14.98 -4.23
N MET A 52 -4.97 13.73 -3.77
CA MET A 52 -6.27 13.10 -3.51
C MET A 52 -7.05 13.78 -2.38
N ILE A 53 -6.37 14.20 -1.30
CA ILE A 53 -7.00 14.94 -0.20
C ILE A 53 -7.56 16.26 -0.72
N LEU A 54 -6.75 17.03 -1.46
CA LEU A 54 -7.18 18.30 -2.05
C LEU A 54 -8.34 18.09 -3.03
N TYR A 55 -8.27 17.05 -3.86
CA TYR A 55 -9.35 16.69 -4.78
C TYR A 55 -10.63 16.33 -4.03
N ALA A 56 -10.55 15.52 -2.96
CA ALA A 56 -11.71 15.15 -2.15
C ALA A 56 -12.38 16.38 -1.54
N VAL A 57 -11.61 17.30 -0.95
CA VAL A 57 -12.13 18.56 -0.39
C VAL A 57 -12.73 19.43 -1.49
N LEU A 58 -12.07 19.54 -2.65
CA LEU A 58 -12.58 20.32 -3.77
C LEU A 58 -13.94 19.77 -4.26
N MET A 59 -14.05 18.45 -4.43
CA MET A 59 -15.29 17.82 -4.88
C MET A 59 -16.41 17.99 -3.86
N ASP A 60 -16.09 17.89 -2.56
CA ASP A 60 -17.02 18.13 -1.46
C ASP A 60 -17.62 19.53 -1.46
N VAL A 61 -16.80 20.53 -1.80
CA VAL A 61 -17.23 21.93 -1.87
C VAL A 61 -18.00 22.22 -3.15
N LEU A 62 -17.63 21.61 -4.28
CA LEU A 62 -18.26 21.87 -5.57
C LEU A 62 -19.62 21.16 -5.73
N PHE A 63 -19.76 19.97 -5.15
CA PHE A 63 -20.94 19.14 -5.36
C PHE A 63 -21.67 18.89 -4.04
N PRO A 64 -22.93 19.35 -3.91
CA PRO A 64 -23.72 19.08 -2.72
C PRO A 64 -24.04 17.60 -2.60
N ASP A 65 -24.11 17.10 -1.36
CA ASP A 65 -24.42 15.71 -1.11
C ASP A 65 -25.83 15.34 -1.54
N HIS A 66 -25.94 14.20 -2.22
CA HIS A 66 -27.20 13.52 -2.39
C HIS A 66 -27.69 12.97 -1.04
N GLN A 67 -28.92 13.34 -0.65
CA GLN A 67 -29.55 12.84 0.58
C GLN A 67 -30.20 11.48 0.33
N ALA A 68 -29.43 10.41 0.47
CA ALA A 68 -29.95 9.05 0.43
C ALA A 68 -30.62 8.67 1.76
N THR A 69 -31.71 7.90 1.70
CA THR A 69 -32.58 7.64 2.87
C THR A 69 -32.04 6.58 3.84
N ASP A 70 -31.13 5.70 3.41
CA ASP A 70 -30.64 4.57 4.21
C ASP A 70 -29.11 4.52 4.32
N VAL A 71 -28.45 5.68 4.31
CA VAL A 71 -27.00 5.78 4.47
C VAL A 71 -26.63 6.16 5.90
N HIS A 72 -25.62 5.49 6.45
CA HIS A 72 -25.06 5.86 7.73
C HIS A 72 -24.32 7.20 7.62
N VAL A 73 -24.68 8.15 8.48
CA VAL A 73 -24.08 9.48 8.53
C VAL A 73 -23.41 9.68 9.87
N PHE A 74 -22.12 10.00 9.86
CA PHE A 74 -21.39 10.31 11.08
C PHE A 74 -21.89 11.61 11.69
N ARG A 75 -22.15 11.58 12.99
CA ARG A 75 -22.55 12.74 13.78
C ARG A 75 -21.44 13.07 14.78
N PRO A 76 -20.64 14.13 14.52
CA PRO A 76 -19.58 14.54 15.44
C PRO A 76 -20.15 14.87 16.83
N SER A 77 -19.45 14.43 17.87
CA SER A 77 -19.74 14.86 19.24
C SER A 77 -19.62 16.39 19.37
N PRO A 78 -20.48 17.06 20.16
CA PRO A 78 -20.34 18.49 20.46
C PRO A 78 -18.98 18.88 21.06
N SER A 79 -18.32 17.94 21.76
CA SER A 79 -16.98 18.13 22.34
C SER A 79 -15.84 18.04 21.31
N SER A 80 -16.12 17.59 20.08
CA SER A 80 -15.13 17.42 19.01
C SER A 80 -15.76 17.72 17.65
N PRO A 81 -16.09 19.00 17.35
CA PRO A 81 -16.65 19.36 16.06
C PRO A 81 -15.65 19.11 14.93
N VAL A 82 -16.16 18.69 13.78
CA VAL A 82 -15.35 18.53 12.55
C VAL A 82 -15.39 19.83 11.76
N PRO A 83 -14.24 20.45 11.43
CA PRO A 83 -14.18 21.61 10.55
C PRO A 83 -14.80 21.32 9.18
N SER A 84 -15.46 22.31 8.55
CA SER A 84 -16.15 22.11 7.27
C SER A 84 -15.26 21.56 6.15
N LEU A 85 -13.99 21.96 6.11
CA LEU A 85 -13.02 21.45 5.12
C LEU A 85 -12.68 19.96 5.30
N LEU A 86 -12.99 19.37 6.45
CA LEU A 86 -12.74 17.96 6.75
C LEU A 86 -14.00 17.09 6.64
N LEU A 87 -15.14 17.68 6.27
CA LEU A 87 -16.42 16.98 6.17
C LEU A 87 -16.41 15.92 5.06
N ALA A 88 -15.64 16.12 3.99
CA ALA A 88 -15.37 15.12 2.96
C ALA A 88 -14.88 13.78 3.54
N PHE A 89 -14.16 13.83 4.67
CA PHE A 89 -13.55 12.66 5.33
C PHE A 89 -14.44 12.04 6.41
N THR A 90 -15.69 12.48 6.54
CA THR A 90 -16.68 11.88 7.44
C THR A 90 -17.75 11.07 6.72
N LYS A 91 -17.58 10.83 5.42
CA LYS A 91 -18.54 10.19 4.53
C LYS A 91 -18.17 8.74 4.25
N TRP A 92 -19.14 7.97 3.73
CA TRP A 92 -18.94 6.56 3.33
C TRP A 92 -18.40 5.70 4.48
N ASP A 93 -17.46 4.79 4.21
CA ASP A 93 -16.88 3.90 5.22
C ASP A 93 -16.21 4.65 6.38
N ALA A 94 -15.72 5.88 6.15
CA ALA A 94 -15.18 6.70 7.22
C ALA A 94 -16.26 7.04 8.27
N ALA A 95 -17.52 7.18 7.86
CA ALA A 95 -18.62 7.43 8.78
C ALA A 95 -18.77 6.29 9.81
N TYR A 96 -18.63 5.05 9.34
CA TYR A 96 -18.67 3.87 10.21
C TYR A 96 -17.47 3.82 11.16
N PHE A 97 -16.24 4.01 10.66
CA PHE A 97 -15.05 3.99 11.51
C PHE A 97 -15.08 5.06 12.60
N LEU A 98 -15.53 6.28 12.26
CA LEU A 98 -15.65 7.39 13.20
C LEU A 98 -16.76 7.15 14.23
N SER A 99 -17.93 6.65 13.80
CA SER A 99 -19.01 6.26 14.72
C SER A 99 -18.58 5.12 15.64
N LEU A 100 -17.88 4.10 15.13
CA LEU A 100 -17.36 3.00 15.94
C LEU A 100 -16.33 3.46 16.97
N ALA A 101 -15.49 4.44 16.63
CA ALA A 101 -14.56 5.03 17.57
C ALA A 101 -15.29 5.79 18.70
N GLN A 102 -16.39 6.47 18.35
CA GLN A 102 -17.22 7.25 19.28
C GLN A 102 -18.11 6.37 20.18
N GLU A 103 -18.84 5.42 19.59
CA GLU A 103 -19.96 4.70 20.22
C GLU A 103 -19.64 3.22 20.52
N GLY A 104 -18.63 2.66 19.85
CA GLY A 104 -18.31 1.23 19.93
C GLY A 104 -19.17 0.35 19.02
N TYR A 105 -18.98 -0.97 19.11
CA TYR A 105 -19.56 -1.98 18.20
C TYR A 105 -21.03 -2.34 18.48
N GLY A 106 -21.67 -1.71 19.46
CA GLY A 106 -23.02 -2.08 19.91
C GLY A 106 -24.17 -1.43 19.15
N SER A 107 -23.93 -0.35 18.40
CA SER A 107 -24.99 0.51 17.84
C SER A 107 -25.30 0.30 16.35
N LEU A 108 -24.43 -0.39 15.61
CA LEU A 108 -24.45 -0.41 14.14
C LEU A 108 -24.28 -1.84 13.58
N PRO A 109 -24.87 -2.17 12.41
CA PRO A 109 -24.60 -3.43 11.71
C PRO A 109 -23.20 -3.39 11.08
N VAL A 110 -22.17 -3.81 11.82
CA VAL A 110 -20.75 -3.57 11.48
C VAL A 110 -19.92 -4.83 11.25
N HIS A 111 -20.54 -5.91 10.78
CA HIS A 111 -19.87 -7.21 10.60
C HIS A 111 -18.63 -7.18 9.69
N ALA A 112 -18.49 -6.17 8.83
CA ALA A 112 -17.36 -6.02 7.92
C ALA A 112 -16.18 -5.19 8.46
N PHE A 113 -16.33 -4.54 9.63
CA PHE A 113 -15.33 -3.61 10.15
C PHE A 113 -14.47 -4.25 11.25
N PHE A 114 -13.14 -4.22 11.08
CA PHE A 114 -12.19 -4.78 12.04
C PHE A 114 -11.95 -3.82 13.23
N PRO A 115 -11.81 -4.34 14.47
CA PRO A 115 -11.77 -3.53 15.69
C PRO A 115 -10.53 -2.66 15.84
N LEU A 116 -9.39 -3.05 15.26
CA LEU A 116 -8.12 -2.36 15.47
C LEU A 116 -8.17 -0.89 15.04
N TYR A 117 -8.77 -0.58 13.87
CA TYR A 117 -8.76 0.78 13.36
C TYR A 117 -9.63 1.74 14.20
N PRO A 118 -10.92 1.46 14.49
CA PRO A 118 -11.71 2.27 15.43
C PRO A 118 -11.08 2.41 16.82
N PHE A 119 -10.44 1.33 17.31
CA PHE A 119 -9.76 1.35 18.61
C PHE A 119 -8.59 2.34 18.63
N LEU A 120 -7.76 2.35 17.58
CA LEU A 120 -6.70 3.34 17.42
C LEU A 120 -7.25 4.76 17.34
N LEU A 121 -8.33 4.98 16.57
CA LEU A 121 -8.96 6.30 16.49
C LEU A 121 -9.44 6.78 17.86
N ARG A 122 -10.12 5.92 18.62
CA ARG A 122 -10.62 6.23 19.97
C ARG A 122 -9.51 6.64 20.92
N HIS A 123 -8.38 5.93 20.92
CA HIS A 123 -7.31 6.16 21.91
C HIS A 123 -6.26 7.19 21.49
N LEU A 124 -6.08 7.42 20.19
CA LEU A 124 -5.15 8.44 19.70
C LEU A 124 -5.83 9.81 19.52
N SER A 125 -7.17 9.86 19.49
CA SER A 125 -7.89 11.13 19.50
C SER A 125 -7.79 11.84 20.85
N LEU A 126 -7.63 13.16 20.82
CA LEU A 126 -7.58 14.02 22.00
C LEU A 126 -8.52 15.22 21.82
N PRO A 127 -9.85 15.03 21.94
CA PRO A 127 -10.80 16.12 21.81
C PRO A 127 -10.57 17.24 22.84
N PRO A 128 -10.72 18.53 22.47
CA PRO A 128 -11.05 19.02 21.13
C PRO A 128 -9.82 19.19 20.20
N PHE A 129 -8.59 19.09 20.73
CA PHE A 129 -7.36 19.47 20.05
C PHE A 129 -7.02 18.57 18.84
N LEU A 130 -7.32 17.27 18.95
CA LEU A 130 -7.03 16.29 17.91
C LEU A 130 -8.29 15.42 17.65
N PRO A 131 -9.21 15.88 16.78
CA PRO A 131 -10.41 15.14 16.43
C PRO A 131 -10.08 13.80 15.74
N PRO A 132 -10.93 12.77 15.89
CA PRO A 132 -10.71 11.45 15.30
C PRO A 132 -10.46 11.46 13.77
N VAL A 133 -11.06 12.41 13.04
CA VAL A 133 -10.86 12.57 11.59
C VAL A 133 -9.41 12.88 11.23
N LEU A 134 -8.73 13.73 12.01
CA LEU A 134 -7.31 14.03 11.77
C LEU A 134 -6.44 12.80 12.04
N VAL A 135 -6.70 12.11 13.15
CA VAL A 135 -6.01 10.84 13.47
C VAL A 135 -6.18 9.84 12.33
N ALA A 136 -7.40 9.70 11.80
CA ALA A 136 -7.70 8.81 10.68
C ALA A 136 -6.92 9.17 9.43
N LEU A 137 -6.83 10.47 9.09
CA LEU A 137 -6.05 10.96 7.96
C LEU A 137 -4.56 10.66 8.12
N PHE A 138 -3.99 10.92 9.29
CA PHE A 138 -2.57 10.63 9.58
C PHE A 138 -2.27 9.14 9.50
N LEU A 139 -3.09 8.29 10.13
CA LEU A 139 -2.94 6.84 10.08
C LEU A 139 -3.06 6.32 8.66
N ASN A 140 -4.04 6.80 7.88
CA ASN A 140 -4.21 6.40 6.49
C ASN A 140 -3.00 6.81 5.61
N LEU A 141 -2.48 8.03 5.81
CA LEU A 141 -1.28 8.50 5.11
C LEU A 141 -0.06 7.64 5.45
N PHE A 142 0.13 7.35 6.73
CA PHE A 142 1.23 6.51 7.22
C PHE A 142 1.13 5.08 6.68
N CYS A 143 0.01 4.39 6.94
CA CYS A 143 -0.19 3.00 6.53
C CYS A 143 -0.12 2.83 5.01
N SER A 144 -0.68 3.76 4.23
CA SER A 144 -0.61 3.68 2.77
C SER A 144 0.80 3.89 2.22
N THR A 145 1.62 4.72 2.88
CA THR A 145 3.03 4.90 2.50
C THR A 145 3.86 3.66 2.82
N ILE A 146 3.63 3.05 3.99
CA ILE A 146 4.26 1.76 4.36
C ILE A 146 3.83 0.65 3.39
N ALA A 147 2.55 0.58 3.03
CA ALA A 147 2.04 -0.39 2.05
C ALA A 147 2.71 -0.22 0.68
N ALA A 148 2.90 1.01 0.21
CA ALA A 148 3.62 1.28 -1.04
C ALA A 148 5.08 0.82 -0.99
N LEU A 149 5.77 1.00 0.14
CA LEU A 149 7.13 0.51 0.35
C LEU A 149 7.18 -1.03 0.39
N ALA A 150 6.25 -1.66 1.11
CA ALA A 150 6.16 -3.11 1.17
C ALA A 150 5.89 -3.71 -0.21
N LEU A 151 4.99 -3.12 -0.99
CA LEU A 151 4.72 -3.55 -2.37
C LEU A 151 5.97 -3.41 -3.25
N PHE A 152 6.70 -2.31 -3.13
CA PHE A 152 7.96 -2.12 -3.85
C PHE A 152 9.00 -3.18 -3.49
N GLU A 153 9.14 -3.53 -2.21
CA GLU A 153 10.07 -4.58 -1.76
C GLU A 153 9.64 -5.96 -2.26
N LEU A 154 8.34 -6.27 -2.24
CA LEU A 154 7.80 -7.51 -2.80
C LEU A 154 8.06 -7.60 -4.30
N THR A 155 7.85 -6.51 -5.06
CA THR A 155 8.18 -6.49 -6.50
C THR A 155 9.67 -6.71 -6.72
N ALA A 156 10.54 -6.08 -5.95
CA ALA A 156 11.99 -6.28 -6.06
C ALA A 156 12.41 -7.72 -5.71
N LEU A 157 11.75 -8.38 -4.75
CA LEU A 157 11.99 -9.78 -4.41
C LEU A 157 11.54 -10.74 -5.52
N VAL A 158 10.39 -10.46 -6.14
CA VAL A 158 9.85 -11.29 -7.24
C VAL A 158 10.66 -11.13 -8.52
N GLU A 159 11.11 -9.91 -8.84
CA GLU A 159 11.91 -9.64 -10.03
C GLU A 159 13.41 -9.99 -9.84
N GLY A 160 13.91 -9.92 -8.61
CA GLY A 160 15.33 -10.06 -8.27
C GLY A 160 15.75 -11.46 -7.81
N GLY A 161 15.22 -12.53 -8.43
CA GLY A 161 15.52 -13.93 -8.06
C GLY A 161 17.00 -14.18 -7.72
N CYS A 162 17.23 -14.52 -6.44
CA CYS A 162 18.47 -14.86 -5.71
C CYS A 162 19.75 -14.06 -6.01
N PRO A 163 20.38 -13.43 -5.00
CA PRO A 163 21.80 -13.10 -5.11
C PRO A 163 22.58 -14.42 -5.21
N SER A 164 23.22 -14.67 -6.35
CA SER A 164 24.20 -15.75 -6.45
C SER A 164 25.40 -15.39 -5.55
N GLU A 165 25.43 -15.95 -4.35
CA GLU A 165 26.70 -16.19 -3.67
C GLU A 165 27.47 -17.22 -4.51
N GLY A 166 28.55 -16.80 -5.16
CA GLY A 166 29.45 -17.74 -5.82
C GLY A 166 30.33 -17.11 -6.88
N GLY A 167 31.58 -16.84 -6.49
CA GLY A 167 32.62 -16.43 -7.44
C GLY A 167 33.90 -15.93 -6.79
N ARG A 168 34.34 -16.50 -5.66
CA ARG A 168 35.76 -16.47 -5.29
C ARG A 168 36.44 -17.47 -6.22
N GLU A 169 36.93 -16.99 -7.36
CA GLU A 169 37.97 -17.69 -8.11
C GLU A 169 39.32 -17.16 -7.63
N GLY A 170 40.15 -18.09 -7.15
CA GLY A 170 41.53 -17.85 -6.73
C GLY A 170 42.52 -18.05 -7.86
#